data_AF-A0A1M2ZC14-F1
#
_entry.id   AF-A0A1M2ZC14-F1
#
_cell.length_a   1.000
_cell.length_b   1.000
_cell.length_c   1.000
_cell.angle_alpha   90.00
_cell.angle_beta   90.00
_cell.angle_gamma   90.00
#
_symmetry.space_group_name_H-M   'P 1'
#
loop_
_entity.id
_entity.type
_entity.pdbx_description
1 polymer ?
#
loop_
_entity_poly.entity_id
_entity_poly.type
_entity_poly.pdbx_seq_one_letter_code
_entity_poly.pdbx_strand_id
1 'polypeptide(L)' 'MVRLKLATIAVTAGSLAGATAVLATETITYTYDAKGRVTKVVHSGTVNNGVTVDYAHDRADNRTRVKVSGAP' A
#
# COMPACT_ATOMS: atom_id res chain seq x y z
N MET A 1 -43.22 9.32 52.54
CA MET A 1 -41.80 9.73 52.63
C MET A 1 -41.01 9.00 51.56
N VAL A 2 -40.37 9.77 50.69
CA VAL A 2 -39.69 9.38 49.44
C VAL A 2 -38.30 8.83 49.72
N ARG A 3 -37.87 7.77 49.02
CA ARG A 3 -36.45 7.47 48.78
C ARG A 3 -36.23 7.04 47.33
N LEU A 4 -36.06 8.04 46.48
CA LEU A 4 -35.64 7.94 45.08
C LEU A 4 -34.20 7.42 45.06
N LYS A 5 -33.98 6.17 44.62
CA LYS A 5 -32.63 5.64 44.42
C LYS A 5 -32.08 6.17 43.10
N LEU A 6 -31.00 6.95 43.19
CA LEU A 6 -30.27 7.54 42.07
C LEU A 6 -29.93 6.47 41.02
N ALA A 7 -30.31 6.74 39.77
CA ALA A 7 -29.87 5.98 38.62
C ALA A 7 -28.35 6.14 38.45
N THR A 8 -27.63 5.02 38.50
CA THR A 8 -26.22 4.98 38.09
C THR A 8 -26.18 5.18 36.57
N ILE A 9 -25.81 6.38 36.13
CA ILE A 9 -25.42 6.61 34.74
C ILE A 9 -24.14 5.80 34.53
N ALA A 10 -24.28 4.64 33.89
CA ALA A 10 -23.14 3.92 33.34
C ALA A 10 -22.55 4.83 32.26
N VAL A 11 -21.47 5.53 32.60
CA VAL A 11 -20.62 6.18 31.61
C VAL A 11 -20.06 5.05 30.77
N THR A 12 -20.65 4.81 29.61
CA THR A 12 -20.00 4.04 28.55
C THR A 12 -18.73 4.81 28.24
N ALA A 13 -17.59 4.34 28.77
CA ALA A 13 -16.29 4.76 28.33
C ALA A 13 -16.20 4.39 26.85
N GLY A 14 -16.54 5.36 25.99
CA GLY A 14 -16.41 5.22 24.55
C GLY A 14 -14.96 4.88 24.28
N SER A 15 -14.73 3.66 23.80
CA SER A 15 -13.42 3.18 23.42
C SER A 15 -12.84 4.17 22.40
N LEU A 16 -11.88 4.99 22.84
CA LEU A 16 -10.93 5.66 21.95
C LEU A 16 -10.07 4.54 21.36
N ALA A 17 -10.62 3.83 20.38
CA ALA A 17 -9.85 2.98 19.50
C ALA A 17 -8.94 3.92 18.72
N GLY A 18 -7.72 4.10 19.24
CA GLY A 18 -6.69 4.89 18.59
C GLY A 18 -6.54 4.38 17.18
N ALA A 19 -6.80 5.24 16.20
CA ALA A 19 -6.48 4.95 14.82
C ALA A 19 -4.95 4.82 14.74
N THR A 20 -4.44 3.60 14.89
CA THR A 20 -3.06 3.31 14.58
C THR A 20 -2.89 3.55 13.10
N ALA A 21 -2.14 4.59 12.73
CA ALA A 21 -1.81 4.82 11.33
C ALA A 21 -1.11 3.55 10.80
N VAL A 22 -1.77 2.86 9.87
CA VAL A 22 -1.12 1.76 9.13
C VAL A 22 -0.06 2.42 8.26
N LEU A 23 1.21 2.20 8.61
CA LEU A 23 2.32 2.62 7.76
C LEU A 23 2.35 1.68 6.55
N ALA A 24 2.01 2.22 5.38
CA ALA A 24 2.21 1.51 4.12
C ALA A 24 3.71 1.51 3.80
N THR A 25 4.33 0.34 3.83
CA THR A 25 5.72 0.15 3.43
C THR A 25 5.78 -0.62 2.13
N GLU A 26 6.76 -0.25 1.28
CA GLU A 26 6.94 -0.84 -0.03
C GLU A 26 8.43 -0.93 -0.36
N THR A 27 8.82 -2.04 -1.00
CA THR A 27 10.12 -2.25 -1.62
C THR A 27 9.92 -2.38 -3.12
N ILE A 28 10.63 -1.54 -3.88
CA ILE A 28 10.60 -1.54 -5.35
C ILE A 28 11.94 -2.05 -5.86
N THR A 29 11.91 -3.14 -6.63
CA THR A 29 13.11 -3.74 -7.23
C THR A 29 13.18 -3.41 -8.71
N TYR A 30 14.31 -2.85 -9.15
CA TYR A 30 14.58 -2.50 -10.54
C TYR A 30 15.56 -3.48 -11.16
N THR A 31 15.21 -4.01 -12.34
CA THR A 31 16.12 -4.79 -13.18
C THR A 31 16.56 -3.97 -14.37
N TYR A 32 17.84 -4.05 -14.73
CA TYR A 32 18.44 -3.29 -15.81
C TYR A 32 18.98 -4.21 -16.90
N ASP A 33 18.99 -3.72 -18.14
CA ASP A 33 19.78 -4.34 -19.21
C ASP A 33 21.26 -3.89 -19.19
N ALA A 34 22.06 -4.43 -20.09
CA ALA A 34 23.49 -4.11 -20.21
C ALA A 34 23.78 -2.64 -20.56
N LYS A 35 22.78 -1.89 -21.05
CA LYS A 35 22.89 -0.44 -21.31
C LYS A 35 22.48 0.40 -20.10
N GLY A 36 22.08 -0.23 -18.99
CA GLY A 36 21.63 0.46 -17.78
C GLY A 36 20.18 0.92 -17.82
N ARG A 37 19.34 0.36 -18.71
CA ARG A 37 17.94 0.76 -18.86
C ARG A 37 17.04 -0.17 -18.08
N VAL A 38 16.01 0.37 -17.42
CA VAL A 38 15.07 -0.42 -16.63
C VAL A 38 14.26 -1.33 -17.55
N THR A 39 14.35 -2.64 -17.38
CA THR A 39 13.56 -3.64 -18.12
C THR A 39 12.41 -4.21 -17.31
N LYS A 40 12.51 -4.18 -15.98
CA LYS A 40 11.47 -4.70 -15.08
C LYS A 40 11.43 -3.93 -13.77
N VAL A 41 10.22 -3.73 -13.25
CA VAL A 41 9.95 -3.19 -11.91
C VAL A 41 9.04 -4.17 -11.17
N VAL A 42 9.41 -4.53 -9.96
CA VAL A 42 8.60 -5.39 -9.08
C VAL A 42 8.32 -4.65 -7.78
N HIS A 43 7.04 -4.58 -7.44
CA HIS A 43 6.53 -3.97 -6.23
C HIS A 43 6.20 -5.05 -5.20
N SER A 44 6.66 -4.86 -3.96
CA SER A 44 6.37 -5.74 -2.84
C SER A 44 6.13 -4.91 -1.59
N GLY A 45 5.20 -5.32 -0.72
CA GLY A 45 4.86 -4.56 0.48
C GLY A 45 3.37 -4.58 0.76
N THR A 46 2.78 -3.41 0.97
CA THR A 46 1.34 -3.28 1.27
C THR A 46 0.52 -3.02 0.01
N VAL A 47 0.34 -1.76 -0.39
CA VAL A 47 -0.71 -1.33 -1.33
C VAL A 47 -0.52 -1.92 -2.73
N ASN A 48 0.71 -1.90 -3.26
CA ASN A 48 1.02 -2.36 -4.62
C ASN A 48 1.67 -3.76 -4.63
N ASN A 49 1.44 -4.55 -3.59
CA ASN A 49 2.13 -5.83 -3.46
C ASN A 49 1.84 -6.77 -4.64
N GLY A 50 2.89 -7.26 -5.28
CA GLY A 50 2.79 -8.18 -6.41
C GLY A 50 2.61 -7.50 -7.77
N VAL A 51 2.49 -6.16 -7.81
CA VAL A 51 2.46 -5.42 -9.08
C VAL A 51 3.82 -5.56 -9.77
N THR A 52 3.79 -5.93 -11.05
CA THR A 52 4.98 -6.03 -11.89
C THR A 52 4.79 -5.23 -13.17
N VAL A 53 5.83 -4.48 -13.55
CA VAL A 53 5.89 -3.73 -14.81
C VAL A 53 7.06 -4.22 -15.65
N ASP A 54 6.79 -4.65 -16.88
CA ASP A 54 7.82 -5.01 -17.86
C ASP A 54 7.92 -3.95 -18.95
N TYR A 55 9.15 -3.59 -19.31
CA TYR A 55 9.46 -2.63 -20.35
C TYR A 55 10.22 -3.26 -21.52
N ALA A 56 9.91 -2.80 -22.73
CA ALA A 56 10.73 -3.07 -23.92
C ALA A 56 11.27 -1.76 -24.48
N HIS A 57 12.49 -1.79 -24.96
CA HIS A 57 13.15 -0.65 -25.59
C HIS A 57 13.70 -1.05 -26.95
N ASP A 58 13.65 -0.14 -27.91
CA ASP A 58 14.30 -0.34 -29.20
C ASP A 58 15.81 -0.03 -29.14
N ARG A 59 16.46 0.00 -30.31
CA ARG A 59 17.89 0.29 -30.44
C ARG A 59 18.22 1.77 -30.21
N ALA A 60 17.27 2.66 -30.45
CA ALA A 60 17.40 4.12 -30.32
C ALA A 60 16.97 4.62 -28.93
N ASP A 61 16.79 3.71 -27.97
CA ASP A 61 16.42 3.98 -26.59
C ASP A 61 14.95 4.32 -26.31
N ASN A 62 14.09 4.24 -27.33
CA ASN A 62 12.68 4.49 -27.11
C ASN A 62 12.04 3.31 -26.39
N ARG A 63 11.26 3.60 -25.36
CA ARG A 63 10.40 2.60 -24.72
C ARG A 63 9.24 2.27 -25.65
N THR A 64 9.26 1.08 -26.23
CA THR A 64 8.27 0.61 -27.21
C THR A 64 7.12 -0.18 -26.58
N ARG A 65 7.28 -0.65 -25.34
CA ARG A 65 6.22 -1.35 -24.60
C ARG A 65 6.27 -1.07 -23.11
N VAL A 66 5.08 -0.98 -22.52
CA VAL A 66 4.83 -1.08 -21.08
C VAL A 66 3.79 -2.17 -20.88
N LYS A 67 4.07 -3.16 -20.01
CA LYS A 67 3.07 -4.14 -19.58
C LYS A 67 2.99 -4.13 -18.07
N VAL A 68 1.82 -3.81 -17.53
CA VAL A 68 1.53 -3.91 -16.10
C VAL A 68 0.77 -5.21 -15.85
N SER A 69 1.09 -5.89 -14.75
CA SER A 69 0.44 -7.13 -14.32
C SER A 69 0.34 -7.17 -12.80
N GLY A 70 -0.65 -7.90 -12.27
CA GLY A 70 -0.87 -8.01 -10.83
C GLY A 70 -1.41 -6.74 -10.16
N ALA A 71 -1.94 -5.79 -10.96
CA ALA A 71 -2.65 -4.64 -10.42
C ALA A 71 -3.96 -5.11 -9.73
N PRO A 72 -4.26 -4.61 -8.52
CA PRO A 72 -5.48 -4.94 -7.78
C PRO A 72 -6.76 -4.42 -8.47
#